data_AF-A0A099GIN9-F1
#
_entry.id   AF-A0A099GIN9-F1
#
_cell.length_a   1.000
_cell.length_b   1.000
_cell.length_c   1.000
_cell.angle_alpha   90.00
_cell.angle_beta   90.00
_cell.angle_gamma   90.00
#
_symmetry.space_group_name_H-M   'P 1'
#
loop_
_entity.id
_entity.type
_entity.pdbx_description
1 polymer ?
#
loop_
_entity_poly.entity_id
_entity_poly.type
_entity_poly.pdbx_seq_one_letter_code
_entity_poly.pdbx_strand_id
1 'polypeptide(L)'
;MSHEATNWAIKQRGLKPTTKIVLWHLCDRFNPDYGCFPSQDRLAEDCEISRSTLNEHLGQLEAAGLLRRVPRLHPVTKRQMPTRYILGFEPGFTPDDPQPCPDFGHGKPDDGETCAEPAPFDEDAPVEPEPCPETGHGCEARPVSDFPADPCPENAESRVRNPDTNPVREPLSEPVKEEEGARARETISEDFFAELIRALGLDPTALPGWWQGWPPREHVRRWRDDLGLDEDAILAVAEVSRRDHPEPPDGPKALDRAMQRAAQRLKQTGMAVAKKGAAPGNGETRRRKRDDGPRPSDDQLAAFYADLVNSDRFLPPSTISNTMRDAMLTRGLVTLERLHERGVR
;
A
#
# COMPACT_ATOMS: atom_id res chain seq x y z
N MET A 1 -1.19 -1.15 -3.57
CA MET A 1 -0.86 -0.15 -4.60
C MET A 1 -1.81 -0.31 -5.76
N SER A 2 -2.79 0.58 -5.88
CA SER A 2 -3.62 0.67 -7.09
C SER A 2 -2.93 1.61 -8.08
N HIS A 3 -2.43 1.07 -9.19
CA HIS A 3 -1.81 1.85 -10.26
C HIS A 3 -2.79 2.84 -10.90
N GLU A 4 -4.08 2.49 -10.95
CA GLU A 4 -5.12 3.35 -11.49
C GLU A 4 -5.38 4.58 -10.60
N ALA A 5 -5.47 4.37 -9.29
CA ALA A 5 -5.70 5.44 -8.32
C ALA A 5 -4.54 6.46 -8.30
N THR A 6 -3.30 5.97 -8.34
CA THR A 6 -2.10 6.83 -8.36
C THR A 6 -1.99 7.60 -9.68
N ASN A 7 -2.32 6.98 -10.81
CA ASN A 7 -2.41 7.68 -12.10
C ASN A 7 -3.50 8.75 -12.10
N TRP A 8 -4.63 8.51 -11.45
CA TRP A 8 -5.67 9.54 -11.27
C TRP A 8 -5.17 10.73 -10.43
N ALA A 9 -4.42 10.49 -9.35
CA ALA A 9 -3.84 11.57 -8.54
C ALA A 9 -2.86 12.46 -9.33
N ILE A 10 -2.07 11.85 -10.23
CA ILE A 10 -1.12 12.58 -11.09
C ILE A 10 -1.85 13.56 -12.03
N LYS A 11 -3.01 13.14 -12.56
CA LYS A 11 -3.84 13.95 -13.47
C LYS A 11 -4.41 15.21 -12.82
N GLN A 12 -4.56 15.24 -11.49
CA GLN A 12 -5.09 16.41 -10.79
C GLN A 12 -4.14 17.61 -10.88
N ARG A 13 -4.71 18.77 -11.21
CA ARG A 13 -4.01 20.07 -11.38
C ARG A 13 -4.54 21.09 -10.36
N GLY A 14 -3.79 22.17 -10.14
CA GLY A 14 -4.19 23.24 -9.22
C GLY A 14 -3.97 22.97 -7.72
N LEU A 15 -3.35 21.83 -7.37
CA LEU A 15 -3.02 21.50 -5.98
C LEU A 15 -1.61 21.98 -5.61
N LYS A 16 -1.44 22.45 -4.37
CA LYS A 16 -0.10 22.69 -3.80
C LYS A 16 0.70 21.37 -3.78
N PRO A 17 2.04 21.42 -3.89
CA PRO A 17 2.88 20.22 -3.91
C PRO A 17 2.60 19.25 -2.76
N THR A 18 2.53 19.75 -1.52
CA THR A 18 2.24 18.92 -0.34
C THR A 18 0.83 18.32 -0.37
N THR A 19 -0.18 19.10 -0.77
CA THR A 19 -1.56 18.60 -0.95
C THR A 19 -1.61 17.46 -1.98
N LYS A 20 -0.79 17.56 -3.03
CA LYS A 20 -0.67 16.53 -4.07
C LYS A 20 0.03 15.27 -3.57
N ILE A 21 1.04 15.40 -2.70
CA ILE A 21 1.69 14.27 -2.02
C ILE A 21 0.69 13.52 -1.13
N VAL A 22 -0.10 14.25 -0.33
CA VAL A 22 -1.16 13.65 0.51
C VAL A 22 -2.16 12.86 -0.33
N LEU A 23 -2.63 13.42 -1.44
CA LEU A 23 -3.52 12.73 -2.37
C LEU A 23 -2.87 11.46 -2.96
N TRP A 24 -1.60 11.55 -3.33
CA TRP A 24 -0.86 10.44 -3.91
C TRP A 24 -0.71 9.26 -2.92
N HIS A 25 -0.36 9.53 -1.66
CA HIS A 25 -0.28 8.48 -0.63
C HIS A 25 -1.63 7.83 -0.32
N LEU A 26 -2.71 8.62 -0.32
CA LEU A 26 -4.07 8.09 -0.18
C LEU A 26 -4.44 7.17 -1.35
N CYS A 27 -4.09 7.54 -2.57
CA CYS A 27 -4.30 6.72 -3.76
C CYS A 27 -3.44 5.45 -3.78
N ASP A 28 -2.19 5.52 -3.31
CA ASP A 28 -1.32 4.35 -3.23
C ASP A 28 -1.88 3.28 -2.28
N ARG A 29 -2.47 3.74 -1.17
CA ARG A 29 -3.11 2.91 -0.15
C ARG A 29 -4.55 2.49 -0.49
N PHE A 30 -5.10 2.94 -1.60
CA PHE A 30 -6.45 2.56 -2.02
C PHE A 30 -6.52 1.08 -2.45
N ASN A 31 -7.54 0.38 -1.98
CA ASN A 31 -7.89 -0.96 -2.41
C ASN A 31 -9.32 -0.96 -3.00
N PRO A 32 -9.54 -1.46 -4.23
CA PRO A 32 -10.87 -1.52 -4.85
C PRO A 32 -11.93 -2.24 -4.02
N ASP A 33 -11.57 -3.30 -3.29
CA ASP A 33 -12.53 -4.11 -2.55
C ASP A 33 -12.87 -3.53 -1.17
N TYR A 34 -11.87 -2.92 -0.51
CA TYR A 34 -11.97 -2.52 0.90
C TYR A 34 -11.96 -1.00 1.13
N GLY A 35 -11.64 -0.21 0.10
CA GLY A 35 -11.51 1.24 0.15
C GLY A 35 -10.16 1.72 0.72
N CYS A 36 -10.10 3.00 1.11
CA CYS A 36 -8.93 3.64 1.70
C CYS A 36 -9.17 4.01 3.18
N PHE A 37 -8.34 3.48 4.08
CA PHE A 37 -8.49 3.63 5.55
C PHE A 37 -7.16 3.76 6.32
N PRO A 38 -6.16 4.53 5.85
CA PRO A 38 -4.95 4.79 6.64
C PRO A 38 -5.28 5.53 7.94
N SER A 39 -4.53 5.24 9.01
CA SER A 39 -4.56 6.12 10.19
C SER A 39 -3.93 7.47 9.84
N GLN A 40 -4.39 8.54 10.50
CA GLN A 40 -3.82 9.87 10.28
C GLN A 40 -2.36 9.95 10.70
N ASP A 41 -1.95 9.25 11.76
CA ASP A 41 -0.55 9.18 12.19
C ASP A 41 0.33 8.60 11.08
N ARG A 42 -0.11 7.46 10.51
CA ARG A 42 0.60 6.80 9.41
C ARG A 42 0.67 7.68 8.16
N LEU A 43 -0.42 8.36 7.83
CA LEU A 43 -0.48 9.24 6.66
C LEU A 43 0.40 10.49 6.85
N ALA A 44 0.48 11.02 8.07
CA ALA A 44 1.34 12.14 8.43
C ALA A 44 2.83 11.75 8.32
N GLU A 45 3.19 10.57 8.83
CA GLU A 45 4.52 9.98 8.67
C GLU A 45 4.89 9.80 7.19
N ASP A 46 4.01 9.18 6.40
CA ASP A 46 4.26 8.93 4.97
C ASP A 46 4.49 10.25 4.19
N CYS A 47 3.78 11.32 4.56
CA CYS A 47 3.87 12.62 3.90
C CYS A 47 4.94 13.54 4.53
N GLU A 48 5.63 13.09 5.58
CA GLU A 48 6.63 13.87 6.33
C GLU A 48 6.11 15.24 6.85
N ILE A 49 4.87 15.27 7.32
CA ILE A 49 4.22 16.49 7.84
C ILE A 49 3.58 16.25 9.21
N SER A 50 3.31 17.34 9.93
CA SER A 50 2.58 17.27 11.20
C SER A 50 1.10 16.88 10.98
N ARG A 51 0.44 16.35 12.01
CA ARG A 51 -0.99 16.03 11.96
C ARG A 51 -1.87 17.26 11.72
N SER A 52 -1.51 18.43 12.25
CA SER A 52 -2.25 19.68 12.02
C SER A 52 -2.14 20.08 10.55
N THR A 53 -0.93 20.09 9.99
CA THR A 53 -0.68 20.36 8.57
C THR A 53 -1.38 19.35 7.66
N LEU A 54 -1.40 18.06 8.03
CA LEU A 54 -2.14 17.04 7.30
C LEU A 54 -3.65 17.37 7.24
N ASN A 55 -4.25 17.80 8.36
CA ASN A 55 -5.66 18.16 8.39
C ASN A 55 -5.99 19.39 7.51
N GLU A 56 -5.09 20.37 7.43
CA GLU A 56 -5.23 21.50 6.49
C GLU A 56 -5.23 21.03 5.03
N HIS A 57 -4.32 20.13 4.66
CA HIS A 57 -4.26 19.57 3.31
C HIS A 57 -5.45 18.66 3.00
N LEU A 58 -5.94 17.89 3.96
CA LEU A 58 -7.17 17.10 3.81
C LEU A 58 -8.38 18.02 3.58
N GLY A 59 -8.48 19.14 4.30
CA GLY A 59 -9.52 20.15 4.07
C GLY A 59 -9.44 20.78 2.68
N GLN A 60 -8.24 21.04 2.16
CA GLN A 60 -8.05 21.52 0.78
C GLN A 60 -8.49 20.48 -0.26
N LEU A 61 -8.26 19.19 -0.01
CA LEU A 61 -8.72 18.10 -0.90
C LEU A 61 -10.24 17.93 -0.88
N GLU A 62 -10.87 18.12 0.28
CA GLU A 62 -12.33 18.14 0.42
C GLU A 62 -12.94 19.35 -0.29
N ALA A 63 -12.39 20.54 -0.10
CA ALA A 63 -12.81 21.76 -0.79
C ALA A 63 -12.65 21.67 -2.32
N ALA A 64 -11.63 20.92 -2.78
CA ALA A 64 -11.44 20.63 -4.20
C ALA A 64 -12.36 19.51 -4.74
N GLY A 65 -13.18 18.89 -3.89
CA GLY A 65 -14.07 17.78 -4.27
C GLY A 65 -13.32 16.52 -4.68
N LEU A 66 -12.07 16.35 -4.24
CA LEU A 66 -11.23 15.19 -4.61
C LEU A 66 -11.32 14.05 -3.60
N LEU A 67 -11.84 14.33 -2.41
CA LEU A 67 -11.92 13.39 -1.31
C LEU A 67 -13.06 13.73 -0.36
N ARG A 68 -13.55 12.71 0.35
CA ARG A 68 -14.47 12.84 1.48
C ARG A 68 -14.02 11.96 2.65
N ARG A 69 -14.04 12.51 3.88
CA ARG A 69 -13.75 11.74 5.11
C ARG A 69 -15.04 11.22 5.76
N VAL A 70 -15.14 9.91 5.92
CA VAL A 70 -16.26 9.25 6.63
C VAL A 70 -15.74 8.65 7.94
N PRO A 71 -16.08 9.24 9.11
CA PRO A 71 -15.77 8.63 10.40
C PRO A 71 -16.56 7.33 10.54
N ARG A 72 -15.93 6.30 11.08
CA ARG A 72 -16.53 4.98 11.24
C ARG A 72 -16.56 4.59 12.71
N LEU A 73 -17.69 4.02 13.13
CA LEU A 73 -17.85 3.43 14.46
C LEU A 73 -18.14 1.93 14.31
N HIS A 74 -17.57 1.14 15.20
CA HIS A 74 -17.85 -0.29 15.25
C HIS A 74 -19.33 -0.49 15.63
N PRO A 75 -20.12 -1.29 14.88
CA PRO A 75 -21.58 -1.35 15.05
C PRO A 75 -22.00 -1.79 16.46
N VAL A 76 -21.29 -2.80 16.99
CA VAL A 76 -21.55 -3.40 18.31
C VAL A 76 -20.84 -2.65 19.43
N THR A 77 -19.51 -2.54 19.38
CA THR A 77 -18.70 -2.00 20.49
C THR A 77 -18.67 -0.47 20.57
N LYS A 78 -19.24 0.23 19.58
CA LYS A 78 -19.21 1.71 19.43
C LYS A 78 -17.81 2.33 19.47
N ARG A 79 -16.75 1.53 19.35
CA ARG A 79 -15.37 2.02 19.28
C ARG A 79 -15.13 2.76 17.96
N GLN A 80 -14.31 3.79 18.02
CA GLN A 80 -13.87 4.51 16.82
C GLN A 80 -13.02 3.60 15.94
N MET A 81 -13.37 3.53 14.66
CA MET A 81 -12.63 2.81 13.63
C MET A 81 -11.83 3.82 12.78
N PRO A 82 -10.80 3.36 12.04
CA PRO A 82 -10.08 4.21 11.10
C PRO A 82 -11.03 4.91 10.13
N THR A 83 -10.81 6.22 9.97
CA THR A 83 -11.57 7.05 9.03
C THR A 83 -11.46 6.49 7.63
N ARG A 84 -12.60 6.35 6.95
CA ARG A 84 -12.62 5.98 5.53
C ARG A 84 -12.45 7.25 4.69
N TYR A 85 -11.51 7.22 3.78
CA TYR A 85 -11.33 8.25 2.77
C TYR A 85 -11.96 7.75 1.49
N ILE A 86 -13.01 8.44 1.03
CA ILE A 86 -13.66 8.16 -0.25
C ILE A 86 -13.02 9.07 -1.28
N LEU A 87 -12.39 8.49 -2.29
CA LEU A 87 -11.67 9.23 -3.32
C LEU A 87 -12.62 9.65 -4.46
N GLY A 88 -12.34 10.78 -5.09
CA GLY A 88 -13.21 11.37 -6.12
C GLY A 88 -13.44 10.52 -7.37
N PHE A 89 -12.64 9.47 -7.58
CA PHE A 89 -12.84 8.51 -8.67
C PHE A 89 -13.69 7.29 -8.27
N GLU A 90 -14.02 7.10 -6.99
CA GLU A 90 -14.85 5.97 -6.56
C GLU A 90 -16.28 6.08 -7.12
N PRO A 91 -16.89 4.97 -7.57
CA PRO A 91 -18.26 4.99 -8.06
C PRO A 91 -19.22 5.41 -6.93
N GLY A 92 -20.07 6.40 -7.20
CA GLY A 92 -20.97 6.96 -6.20
C GLY A 92 -20.34 8.04 -5.30
N PHE A 93 -19.17 8.57 -5.66
CA PHE A 93 -18.61 9.75 -5.01
C PHE A 93 -19.58 10.93 -5.11
N THR A 94 -20.00 11.43 -3.96
CA THR A 94 -20.75 12.67 -3.78
C THR A 94 -19.86 13.58 -2.95
N PRO A 95 -19.47 14.77 -3.46
CA PRO A 95 -18.83 15.77 -2.62
C PRO A 95 -19.74 16.05 -1.42
N ASP A 96 -19.19 16.08 -0.21
CA ASP A 96 -19.96 16.56 0.92
C ASP A 96 -20.18 18.07 0.73
N ASP A 97 -21.44 18.48 0.69
CA ASP A 97 -21.82 19.87 0.82
C ASP A 97 -21.39 20.30 2.24
N PRO A 98 -20.60 21.37 2.42
CA PRO A 98 -20.06 21.73 3.73
C PRO A 98 -21.17 22.26 4.62
N GLN A 99 -21.92 21.35 5.24
CA GLN A 99 -22.61 21.67 6.48
C GLN A 99 -21.52 21.81 7.54
N PRO A 100 -21.42 22.98 8.22
CA PRO A 100 -20.35 23.22 9.17
C PRO A 100 -20.35 22.11 10.21
N CYS A 101 -19.22 21.39 10.31
CA CYS A 101 -19.02 20.36 11.31
C CYS A 101 -19.42 20.93 12.69
N PRO A 102 -20.27 20.24 13.47
CA PRO A 102 -20.54 20.64 14.83
C PRO A 102 -19.20 20.72 15.57
N ASP A 103 -18.92 21.87 16.14
CA ASP A 103 -17.77 22.13 16.97
C ASP A 103 -17.76 21.08 18.09
N PHE A 104 -16.89 20.07 18.00
CA PHE A 104 -16.61 19.21 19.14
C PHE A 104 -15.76 20.03 20.08
N GLY A 105 -16.44 20.93 20.79
CA GLY A 105 -15.89 21.76 21.85
C GLY A 105 -15.10 20.88 22.80
N HIS A 106 -13.82 21.21 22.92
CA HIS A 106 -12.99 20.70 24.00
C HIS A 106 -13.70 20.99 25.32
N GLY A 107 -13.99 19.94 26.08
CA GLY A 107 -14.65 20.04 27.37
C GLY A 107 -13.93 21.07 28.25
N LYS A 108 -14.68 22.08 28.69
CA LYS A 108 -14.26 22.90 29.82
C LYS A 108 -14.13 21.98 31.04
N PRO A 109 -13.04 22.07 31.81
CA PRO A 109 -13.04 21.47 33.13
C PRO A 109 -14.00 22.23 34.03
N ASP A 110 -14.59 21.45 34.89
CA ASP A 110 -15.44 21.78 36.02
C ASP A 110 -14.80 22.80 36.97
N ASP A 111 -15.46 23.94 37.13
CA ASP A 111 -15.40 24.76 38.33
C ASP A 111 -16.82 25.24 38.66
N GLY A 112 -17.51 24.41 39.44
CA GLY A 112 -18.70 24.83 40.13
C GLY A 112 -18.39 25.91 41.16
N GLU A 113 -19.07 27.05 41.04
CA GLU A 113 -19.52 27.80 42.20
C GLU A 113 -20.71 28.70 41.81
N THR A 114 -21.85 28.31 42.37
CA THR A 114 -23.09 29.03 42.63
C THR A 114 -22.99 30.56 42.59
N CYS A 115 -23.94 31.24 41.93
CA CYS A 115 -24.92 32.14 42.58
C CYS A 115 -25.76 32.92 41.54
N ALA A 116 -27.08 32.73 41.65
CA ALA A 116 -28.17 33.70 41.48
C ALA A 116 -28.33 34.49 40.15
N GLU A 117 -29.43 34.19 39.46
CA GLU A 117 -30.21 35.17 38.68
C GLU A 117 -30.62 36.37 39.57
N PRO A 118 -30.76 37.61 39.04
CA PRO A 118 -31.90 37.96 38.17
C PRO A 118 -31.63 38.98 37.05
N ALA A 119 -32.40 38.91 35.96
CA ALA A 119 -32.86 40.09 35.21
C ALA A 119 -34.19 40.60 35.84
N PRO A 120 -34.78 41.78 35.52
CA PRO A 120 -34.45 42.80 34.51
C PRO A 120 -34.56 44.26 35.06
N PHE A 121 -34.30 45.29 34.25
CA PHE A 121 -35.15 46.49 34.01
C PHE A 121 -34.39 47.74 33.52
N ASP A 122 -35.14 48.49 32.71
CA ASP A 122 -34.82 49.62 31.85
C ASP A 122 -34.43 50.96 32.52
N GLU A 123 -33.83 51.80 31.67
CA GLU A 123 -33.81 53.26 31.56
C GLU A 123 -34.24 54.15 32.74
N ASP A 124 -33.33 55.03 33.19
CA ASP A 124 -33.60 56.48 33.36
C ASP A 124 -32.28 57.23 33.68
N ALA A 125 -31.95 58.23 32.84
CA ALA A 125 -30.84 59.18 33.02
C ALA A 125 -31.35 60.46 33.73
N PRO A 126 -30.60 61.57 33.90
CA PRO A 126 -29.14 61.82 33.98
C PRO A 126 -28.76 62.74 35.18
N VAL A 127 -27.52 62.69 35.72
CA VAL A 127 -26.95 63.85 36.47
C VAL A 127 -25.41 63.91 36.35
N GLU A 128 -24.95 64.91 35.58
CA GLU A 128 -23.72 65.75 35.67
C GLU A 128 -22.33 65.12 35.93
N PRO A 129 -21.41 65.18 34.94
CA PRO A 129 -19.96 65.01 35.11
C PRO A 129 -19.21 66.37 35.16
N GLU A 130 -18.31 66.51 36.13
CA GLU A 130 -17.36 67.63 36.26
C GLU A 130 -15.93 67.21 35.83
N PRO A 131 -15.04 68.15 35.44
CA PRO A 131 -14.67 68.30 34.01
C PRO A 131 -13.18 68.10 33.68
N CYS A 132 -12.89 68.23 32.37
CA CYS A 132 -11.63 68.63 31.71
C CYS A 132 -10.72 67.51 31.14
N PRO A 133 -9.89 67.81 30.11
CA PRO A 133 -10.24 68.38 28.81
C PRO A 133 -9.51 67.66 27.64
N GLU A 134 -9.99 67.81 26.40
CA GLU A 134 -9.16 67.54 25.21
C GLU A 134 -8.29 68.77 24.87
N THR A 135 -6.97 68.55 24.74
CA THR A 135 -6.09 69.41 23.95
C THR A 135 -5.07 68.56 23.19
N GLY A 136 -5.28 68.45 21.87
CA GLY A 136 -4.30 68.81 20.84
C GLY A 136 -2.97 68.05 20.70
N HIS A 137 -2.85 67.33 19.58
CA HIS A 137 -1.71 67.22 18.64
C HIS A 137 -0.25 67.40 19.12
N GLY A 138 0.61 66.43 18.75
CA GLY A 138 1.98 66.74 18.29
C GLY A 138 3.11 65.80 18.72
N CYS A 139 3.55 64.97 17.76
CA CYS A 139 4.92 64.51 17.47
C CYS A 139 5.83 63.81 18.52
N GLU A 140 6.38 62.67 18.04
CA GLU A 140 7.78 62.22 18.16
C GLU A 140 8.39 61.86 19.52
N ALA A 141 8.25 60.59 19.92
CA ALA A 141 9.33 59.80 20.50
C ALA A 141 9.05 58.29 20.38
N ARG A 142 10.01 57.56 19.82
CA ARG A 142 9.99 56.11 19.53
C ARG A 142 10.05 55.27 20.83
N PRO A 143 9.42 54.08 20.88
CA PRO A 143 9.96 52.95 21.61
C PRO A 143 10.92 52.16 20.71
N VAL A 144 12.17 52.07 21.16
CA VAL A 144 13.26 51.30 20.55
C VAL A 144 12.99 49.80 20.79
N SER A 145 12.81 49.05 19.71
CA SER A 145 12.76 47.58 19.74
C SER A 145 14.17 47.06 19.43
N ASP A 146 14.84 46.49 20.44
CA ASP A 146 16.18 45.88 20.38
C ASP A 146 16.23 44.52 19.63
N PHE A 147 15.58 44.43 18.47
CA PHE A 147 15.72 43.28 17.57
C PHE A 147 16.40 43.72 16.28
N PRO A 148 17.51 43.09 15.85
CA PRO A 148 18.11 43.40 14.56
C PRO A 148 17.10 43.08 13.46
N ALA A 149 16.89 44.04 12.54
CA ALA A 149 16.14 43.78 11.32
C ALA A 149 16.91 42.74 10.50
N ASP A 150 16.27 41.62 10.15
CA ASP A 150 16.82 40.72 9.14
C ASP A 150 17.14 41.52 7.87
N PRO A 151 18.37 41.44 7.34
CA PRO A 151 18.73 42.18 6.14
C PRO A 151 17.83 41.73 4.99
N CYS A 152 17.02 42.66 4.48
CA CYS A 152 16.35 42.49 3.19
C CYS A 152 17.39 42.06 2.14
N PRO A 153 17.09 41.07 1.27
CA PRO A 153 18.02 40.67 0.23
C PRO A 153 18.22 41.83 -0.75
N GLU A 154 19.40 42.45 -0.68
CA GLU A 154 19.89 43.32 -1.74
C GLU A 154 19.93 42.52 -3.04
N ASN A 155 19.22 43.02 -4.05
CA ASN A 155 19.16 42.41 -5.37
C ASN A 155 20.55 42.45 -6.01
N ALA A 156 21.22 41.30 -6.07
CA ALA A 156 22.44 41.13 -6.84
C ALA A 156 22.14 40.78 -8.31
N GLU A 157 23.04 41.25 -9.16
CA GLU A 157 22.98 41.33 -10.62
C GLU A 157 22.70 40.00 -11.33
N SER A 158 21.45 39.80 -11.76
CA SER A 158 21.14 38.87 -12.85
C SER A 158 19.88 39.33 -13.57
N ARG A 159 20.13 40.01 -14.69
CA ARG A 159 19.16 40.37 -15.71
C ARG A 159 18.62 39.09 -16.35
N VAL A 160 17.41 38.68 -15.98
CA VAL A 160 16.23 38.39 -16.84
C VAL A 160 15.05 38.01 -15.94
N ARG A 161 14.04 38.89 -15.85
CA ARG A 161 12.66 38.47 -15.57
C ARG A 161 12.03 38.11 -16.91
N ASN A 162 11.79 36.83 -17.16
CA ASN A 162 10.76 36.40 -18.11
C ASN A 162 9.61 35.79 -17.29
N PRO A 163 8.65 36.60 -16.83
CA PRO A 163 7.35 36.09 -16.43
C PRO A 163 6.58 35.90 -17.74
N ASP A 164 6.57 34.69 -18.27
CA ASP A 164 5.55 34.11 -19.16
C ASP A 164 6.19 33.06 -20.07
N THR A 165 6.10 31.82 -19.62
CA THR A 165 5.92 30.70 -20.54
C THR A 165 4.77 29.88 -19.97
N ASN A 166 3.55 30.29 -20.30
CA ASN A 166 2.47 29.33 -20.46
C ASN A 166 2.67 28.69 -21.84
N PRO A 167 3.28 27.50 -21.96
CA PRO A 167 3.14 26.77 -23.20
C PRO A 167 1.67 26.34 -23.27
N VAL A 168 0.90 27.07 -24.04
CA VAL A 168 -0.23 26.50 -24.77
C VAL A 168 0.33 25.23 -25.41
N ARG A 169 0.03 24.06 -24.82
CA ARG A 169 0.20 22.79 -25.50
C ARG A 169 -0.89 22.77 -26.55
N GLU A 170 -0.53 23.13 -27.78
CA GLU A 170 -1.35 22.79 -28.94
C GLU A 170 -1.72 21.30 -28.85
N PRO A 171 -2.96 20.91 -29.18
CA PRO A 171 -3.36 19.52 -29.12
C PRO A 171 -2.41 18.71 -30.00
N LEU A 172 -1.64 17.81 -29.37
CA LEU A 172 -0.73 16.86 -30.02
C LEU A 172 -1.53 16.00 -31.02
N SER A 173 -1.55 16.42 -32.27
CA SER A 173 -1.84 15.56 -33.40
C SER A 173 -0.51 15.08 -33.97
N GLU A 174 0.12 14.12 -33.28
CA GLU A 174 1.09 13.14 -33.80
C GLU A 174 1.62 12.26 -32.64
N PRO A 175 1.80 10.94 -32.82
CA PRO A 175 2.23 10.06 -31.74
C PRO A 175 3.70 10.31 -31.41
N VAL A 176 3.96 10.72 -30.17
CA VAL A 176 5.32 10.93 -29.64
C VAL A 176 6.07 9.60 -29.70
N LYS A 177 7.09 9.53 -30.57
CA LYS A 177 8.09 8.46 -30.56
C LYS A 177 8.85 8.50 -29.23
N GLU A 178 8.79 7.39 -28.51
CA GLU A 178 9.64 7.05 -27.36
C GLU A 178 11.11 6.85 -27.80
N GLU A 179 11.83 7.92 -28.15
CA GLU A 179 13.26 7.84 -28.47
C GLU A 179 14.03 9.02 -27.86
N GLU A 180 14.09 9.12 -26.53
CA GLU A 180 15.08 9.98 -25.88
C GLU A 180 15.47 9.49 -24.48
N GLY A 181 15.92 8.23 -24.41
CA GLY A 181 16.56 7.65 -23.22
C GLY A 181 17.63 6.60 -23.53
N ALA A 182 17.99 6.41 -24.80
CA ALA A 182 18.73 5.26 -25.33
C ALA A 182 20.27 5.41 -25.31
N ARG A 183 20.87 6.07 -24.31
CA ARG A 183 22.35 6.11 -24.23
C ARG A 183 22.87 5.76 -22.83
N ALA A 184 23.68 4.69 -22.82
CA ALA A 184 24.55 4.22 -21.74
C ALA A 184 23.92 3.35 -20.62
N ARG A 185 23.32 2.23 -21.01
CA ARG A 185 23.22 1.04 -20.15
C ARG A 185 23.39 -0.17 -21.05
N GLU A 186 24.32 -1.08 -20.77
CA GLU A 186 24.46 -2.33 -21.53
C GLU A 186 23.13 -3.08 -21.49
N THR A 187 22.34 -2.86 -22.54
CA THR A 187 21.06 -3.51 -22.77
C THR A 187 21.36 -4.97 -23.08
N ILE A 188 20.49 -5.85 -22.61
CA ILE A 188 20.52 -7.25 -23.02
C ILE A 188 20.48 -7.30 -24.54
N SER A 189 21.20 -8.25 -25.14
CA SER A 189 21.16 -8.46 -26.58
C SER A 189 19.72 -8.67 -27.06
N GLU A 190 19.32 -7.94 -28.10
CA GLU A 190 17.99 -8.09 -28.73
C GLU A 190 17.79 -9.52 -29.27
N ASP A 191 18.87 -10.17 -29.72
CA ASP A 191 18.83 -11.56 -30.19
C ASP A 191 18.47 -12.51 -29.04
N PHE A 192 19.12 -12.35 -27.88
CA PHE A 192 18.81 -13.16 -26.70
C PHE A 192 17.38 -12.91 -26.19
N PHE A 193 16.95 -11.65 -26.17
CA PHE A 193 15.58 -11.34 -25.77
C PHE A 193 14.58 -12.00 -26.72
N ALA A 194 14.81 -11.96 -28.03
CA ALA A 194 13.99 -12.67 -29.01
C ALA A 194 14.00 -14.20 -28.81
N GLU A 195 15.13 -14.80 -28.46
CA GLU A 195 15.22 -16.22 -28.09
C GLU A 195 14.41 -16.56 -26.85
N LEU A 196 14.47 -15.72 -25.82
CA LEU A 196 13.67 -15.88 -24.60
C LEU A 196 12.17 -15.81 -24.91
N ILE A 197 11.75 -14.86 -25.73
CA ILE A 197 10.36 -14.74 -26.17
C ILE A 197 9.91 -16.01 -26.91
N ARG A 198 10.73 -16.53 -27.84
CA ARG A 198 10.44 -17.80 -28.53
C ARG A 198 10.35 -18.99 -27.57
N ALA A 199 11.25 -19.06 -26.57
CA ALA A 199 11.24 -20.12 -25.55
C ALA A 199 9.96 -20.09 -24.69
N LEU A 200 9.36 -18.92 -24.50
CA LEU A 200 8.08 -18.74 -23.82
C LEU A 200 6.86 -19.00 -24.72
N GLY A 201 7.08 -19.32 -26.00
CA GLY A 201 6.01 -19.57 -26.97
C GLY A 201 5.28 -18.31 -27.42
N LEU A 202 5.95 -17.16 -27.39
CA LEU A 202 5.45 -15.88 -27.87
C LEU A 202 6.11 -15.52 -29.22
N ASP A 203 5.41 -14.72 -30.03
CA ASP A 203 5.95 -14.19 -31.28
C ASP A 203 6.73 -12.89 -31.00
N PRO A 204 8.04 -12.83 -31.31
CA PRO A 204 8.85 -11.62 -31.11
C PRO A 204 8.38 -10.43 -31.96
N THR A 205 7.61 -10.65 -33.02
CA THR A 205 7.06 -9.59 -33.88
C THR A 205 5.69 -9.08 -33.43
N ALA A 206 5.00 -9.83 -32.56
CA ALA A 206 3.64 -9.54 -32.10
C ALA A 206 3.51 -9.72 -30.57
N LEU A 207 4.36 -9.01 -29.83
CA LEU A 207 4.41 -9.10 -28.37
C LEU A 207 3.18 -8.45 -27.70
N PRO A 208 2.64 -9.02 -26.61
CA PRO A 208 1.69 -8.32 -25.73
C PRO A 208 2.32 -7.07 -25.10
N GLY A 209 1.51 -6.07 -24.74
CA GLY A 209 2.00 -4.77 -24.23
C GLY A 209 2.93 -4.86 -23.02
N TRP A 210 2.76 -5.87 -22.17
CA TRP A 210 3.62 -6.12 -21.00
C TRP A 210 4.95 -6.81 -21.32
N TRP A 211 5.19 -7.21 -22.57
CA TRP A 211 6.48 -7.67 -23.10
C TRP A 211 7.13 -6.64 -24.05
N GLN A 212 6.46 -5.52 -24.32
CA GLN A 212 6.96 -4.43 -25.16
C GLN A 212 7.78 -3.41 -24.36
N GLY A 213 8.66 -2.71 -25.07
CA GLY A 213 9.45 -1.61 -24.52
C GLY A 213 10.61 -2.04 -23.62
N TRP A 214 11.17 -1.07 -22.91
CA TRP A 214 12.32 -1.24 -22.04
C TRP A 214 12.06 -1.98 -20.71
N PRO A 215 10.87 -1.92 -20.06
CA PRO A 215 10.70 -2.52 -18.73
C PRO A 215 10.93 -4.05 -18.69
N PRO A 216 10.45 -4.84 -19.67
CA PRO A 216 10.72 -6.28 -19.72
C PRO A 216 12.21 -6.59 -19.92
N ARG A 217 12.91 -5.78 -20.71
CA ARG A 217 14.36 -5.90 -20.91
C ARG A 217 15.11 -5.60 -19.61
N GLU A 218 14.69 -4.61 -18.84
CA GLU A 218 15.29 -4.37 -17.51
C GLU A 218 15.06 -5.56 -16.57
N HIS A 219 13.87 -6.17 -16.63
CA HIS A 219 13.52 -7.28 -15.76
C HIS A 219 14.39 -8.52 -16.00
N VAL A 220 14.61 -8.85 -17.27
CA VAL A 220 15.51 -9.95 -17.65
C VAL A 220 16.96 -9.62 -17.27
N ARG A 221 17.34 -8.34 -17.27
CA ARG A 221 18.71 -7.89 -16.95
C ARG A 221 18.97 -8.12 -15.48
N ARG A 222 17.99 -7.83 -14.63
CA ARG A 222 18.05 -8.11 -13.19
C ARG A 222 18.20 -9.60 -12.89
N TRP A 223 17.67 -10.51 -13.72
CA TRP A 223 17.95 -11.94 -13.54
C TRP A 223 19.43 -12.28 -13.78
N ARG A 224 20.04 -11.65 -14.77
CA ARG A 224 21.47 -11.82 -15.04
C ARG A 224 22.33 -11.18 -13.96
N ASP A 225 22.09 -9.91 -13.69
CA ASP A 225 22.94 -9.07 -12.84
C ASP A 225 22.71 -9.37 -11.34
N ASP A 226 21.45 -9.50 -10.88
CA ASP A 226 21.13 -9.68 -9.45
C ASP A 226 21.08 -11.16 -9.04
N LEU A 227 20.59 -12.04 -9.91
CA LEU A 227 20.50 -13.48 -9.60
C LEU A 227 21.72 -14.27 -10.07
N GLY A 228 22.60 -13.68 -10.90
CA GLY A 228 23.79 -14.33 -11.42
C GLY A 228 23.47 -15.48 -12.40
N LEU A 229 22.32 -15.42 -13.06
CA LEU A 229 21.95 -16.42 -14.07
C LEU A 229 22.55 -16.04 -15.42
N ASP A 230 23.24 -16.98 -16.06
CA ASP A 230 23.64 -16.83 -17.45
C ASP A 230 22.43 -16.93 -18.40
N GLU A 231 22.64 -16.52 -19.64
CA GLU A 231 21.61 -16.52 -20.69
C GLU A 231 21.04 -17.92 -20.92
N ASP A 232 21.89 -18.95 -20.93
CA ASP A 232 21.46 -20.33 -21.10
C ASP A 232 20.56 -20.84 -19.96
N ALA A 233 20.87 -20.49 -18.72
CA ALA A 233 20.06 -20.83 -17.56
C ALA A 233 18.71 -20.11 -17.59
N ILE A 234 18.67 -18.84 -18.01
CA ILE A 234 17.41 -18.11 -18.19
C ILE A 234 16.55 -18.79 -19.25
N LEU A 235 17.11 -19.15 -20.41
CA LEU A 235 16.38 -19.88 -21.46
C LEU A 235 15.90 -21.24 -20.98
N ALA A 236 16.73 -22.01 -20.27
CA ALA A 236 16.36 -23.32 -19.76
C ALA A 236 15.21 -23.23 -18.74
N VAL A 237 15.21 -22.21 -17.88
CA VAL A 237 14.11 -21.96 -16.94
C VAL A 237 12.84 -21.55 -17.66
N ALA A 238 12.94 -20.71 -18.69
CA ALA A 238 11.81 -20.29 -19.52
C ALA A 238 11.16 -21.50 -20.22
N GLU A 239 11.95 -22.37 -20.83
CA GLU A 239 11.45 -23.60 -21.46
C GLU A 239 10.77 -24.53 -20.45
N VAL A 240 11.37 -24.74 -19.27
CA VAL A 240 10.76 -25.56 -18.21
C VAL A 240 9.46 -24.93 -17.74
N SER A 241 9.43 -23.61 -17.56
CA SER A 241 8.21 -22.89 -17.19
C SER A 241 7.11 -23.08 -18.23
N ARG A 242 7.44 -23.07 -19.54
CA ARG A 242 6.45 -23.28 -20.61
C ARG A 242 5.98 -24.73 -20.70
N ARG A 243 6.82 -25.71 -20.33
CA ARG A 243 6.39 -27.12 -20.22
C ARG A 243 5.42 -27.32 -19.05
N ASP A 244 5.68 -26.66 -17.91
CA ASP A 244 4.84 -26.75 -16.71
C ASP A 244 3.53 -25.93 -16.83
N HIS A 245 3.53 -24.87 -17.65
CA HIS A 245 2.41 -23.95 -17.84
C HIS A 245 2.10 -23.78 -19.34
N PRO A 246 0.96 -24.31 -19.85
CA PRO A 246 0.64 -24.27 -21.27
C PRO A 246 0.27 -22.88 -21.79
N GLU A 247 -0.06 -21.93 -20.92
CA GLU A 247 -0.34 -20.55 -21.26
C GLU A 247 0.93 -19.69 -21.15
N PRO A 248 1.14 -18.71 -22.06
CA PRO A 248 2.28 -17.81 -21.98
C PRO A 248 2.20 -16.95 -20.72
N PRO A 249 3.34 -16.61 -20.10
CA PRO A 249 3.35 -15.75 -18.92
C PRO A 249 2.87 -14.32 -19.24
N ASP A 250 2.09 -13.76 -18.32
CA ASP A 250 1.57 -12.37 -18.34
C ASP A 250 2.66 -11.29 -18.11
N GLY A 251 3.91 -11.62 -18.42
CA GLY A 251 5.07 -10.75 -18.29
C GLY A 251 6.25 -11.44 -17.62
N PRO A 252 7.43 -10.81 -17.65
CA PRO A 252 8.66 -11.39 -17.11
C PRO A 252 8.53 -11.65 -15.61
N LYS A 253 7.83 -10.80 -14.86
CA LYS A 253 7.59 -10.98 -13.42
C LYS A 253 6.99 -12.34 -13.04
N ALA A 254 6.19 -12.96 -13.91
CA ALA A 254 5.65 -14.30 -13.67
C ALA A 254 6.75 -15.37 -13.51
N LEU A 255 7.91 -15.15 -14.12
CA LEU A 255 9.06 -16.04 -14.09
C LEU A 255 9.99 -15.80 -12.89
N ASP A 256 9.83 -14.70 -12.13
CA ASP A 256 10.74 -14.33 -11.04
C ASP A 256 10.96 -15.46 -10.04
N ARG A 257 9.86 -16.10 -9.62
CA ARG A 257 9.95 -17.18 -8.64
C ARG A 257 10.65 -18.42 -9.21
N ALA A 258 10.55 -18.65 -10.52
CA ALA A 258 11.26 -19.74 -11.19
C ALA A 258 12.76 -19.41 -11.31
N MET A 259 13.08 -18.17 -11.70
CA MET A 259 14.47 -17.67 -11.80
C MET A 259 15.17 -17.67 -10.44
N GLN A 260 14.53 -17.18 -9.38
CA GLN A 260 15.07 -17.23 -8.02
C GLN A 260 15.37 -18.66 -7.56
N ARG A 261 14.49 -19.62 -7.87
CA ARG A 261 14.70 -21.03 -7.55
C ARG A 261 15.87 -21.62 -8.34
N ALA A 262 16.01 -21.26 -9.61
CA ALA A 262 17.15 -21.67 -10.43
C ALA A 262 18.47 -21.11 -9.89
N ALA A 263 18.50 -19.83 -9.52
CA ALA A 263 19.67 -19.19 -8.93
C ALA A 263 20.05 -19.81 -7.58
N GLN A 264 19.07 -20.14 -6.73
CA GLN A 264 19.32 -20.87 -5.48
C GLN A 264 19.91 -22.26 -5.73
N ARG A 265 19.41 -22.99 -6.74
CA ARG A 265 19.98 -24.30 -7.12
C ARG A 265 21.40 -24.16 -7.64
N LEU A 266 21.66 -23.17 -8.50
CA LEU A 266 23.00 -22.87 -9.02
C LEU A 266 23.98 -22.61 -7.86
N LYS A 267 23.58 -21.82 -6.86
CA LYS A 267 24.39 -21.56 -5.65
C LYS A 267 24.62 -22.81 -4.80
N GLN A 268 23.67 -23.74 -4.74
CA GLN A 268 23.75 -24.96 -3.93
C GLN A 268 24.51 -26.11 -4.60
N THR A 269 24.40 -26.26 -5.93
CA THR A 269 24.96 -27.39 -6.69
C THR A 269 26.13 -27.02 -7.59
N GLY A 270 26.38 -25.73 -7.83
CA GLY A 270 27.44 -25.27 -8.73
C GLY A 270 27.22 -25.62 -10.20
N MET A 271 26.06 -26.19 -10.57
CA MET A 271 25.71 -26.60 -11.93
C MET A 271 24.61 -25.71 -12.50
N ALA A 272 24.82 -25.18 -13.71
CA ALA A 272 23.80 -24.48 -14.49
C ALA A 272 22.65 -25.43 -14.87
N VAL A 273 21.45 -24.86 -15.04
CA VAL A 273 20.26 -25.61 -15.44
C VAL A 273 20.50 -26.19 -16.84
N ALA A 274 20.79 -27.49 -16.93
CA ALA A 274 21.12 -28.14 -18.19
C ALA A 274 19.92 -28.19 -19.15
N LYS A 275 20.11 -27.74 -20.40
CA LYS A 275 19.24 -28.07 -21.54
C LYS A 275 19.29 -29.58 -21.76
N LYS A 276 18.26 -30.32 -21.34
CA LYS A 276 18.15 -31.76 -21.63
C LYS A 276 16.88 -32.03 -22.43
N GLY A 277 17.05 -32.58 -23.64
CA GLY A 277 15.99 -32.98 -24.55
C GLY A 277 15.14 -34.17 -24.06
N ALA A 278 13.94 -34.24 -24.63
CA ALA A 278 12.94 -35.33 -24.71
C ALA A 278 13.10 -36.53 -23.73
N ALA A 279 12.32 -36.60 -22.63
CA ALA A 279 11.00 -37.27 -22.46
C ALA A 279 11.12 -38.68 -21.79
N PRO A 280 10.08 -39.29 -21.18
CA PRO A 280 8.67 -38.86 -21.03
C PRO A 280 8.13 -38.89 -19.57
N GLY A 281 6.90 -38.40 -19.37
CA GLY A 281 5.98 -38.98 -18.37
C GLY A 281 5.38 -38.04 -17.31
N ASN A 282 4.06 -37.83 -17.45
CA ASN A 282 3.09 -37.31 -16.49
C ASN A 282 3.22 -35.85 -16.00
N GLY A 283 2.46 -35.00 -16.69
CA GLY A 283 1.92 -33.79 -16.11
C GLY A 283 0.87 -34.13 -15.07
N GLU A 284 1.23 -33.96 -13.81
CA GLU A 284 0.29 -33.62 -12.75
C GLU A 284 0.95 -32.54 -11.89
N THR A 285 0.28 -31.38 -11.86
CA THR A 285 0.59 -30.19 -11.05
C THR A 285 1.27 -30.55 -9.73
N ARG A 286 2.45 -29.97 -9.48
CA ARG A 286 3.23 -30.07 -8.22
C ARG A 286 2.42 -29.56 -7.02
N ARG A 287 1.52 -30.39 -6.50
CA ARG A 287 1.22 -30.47 -5.08
C ARG A 287 2.46 -31.09 -4.43
N ARG A 288 2.94 -30.49 -3.35
CA ARG A 288 4.18 -30.90 -2.63
C ARG A 288 4.27 -32.42 -2.52
N LYS A 289 5.28 -33.03 -3.16
CA LYS A 289 5.68 -34.42 -2.97
C LYS A 289 6.20 -34.57 -1.54
N ARG A 290 5.30 -34.91 -0.60
CA ARG A 290 5.69 -35.74 0.55
C ARG A 290 6.12 -37.09 -0.03
N ASP A 291 7.14 -37.70 0.54
CA ASP A 291 7.56 -39.05 0.17
C ASP A 291 6.33 -39.98 0.10
N ASP A 292 6.08 -40.55 -1.08
CA ASP A 292 5.06 -41.57 -1.30
C ASP A 292 5.57 -42.91 -0.74
N GLY A 293 5.69 -42.98 0.59
CA GLY A 293 5.36 -44.22 1.27
C GLY A 293 3.85 -44.46 1.15
N PRO A 294 3.35 -45.72 1.25
CA PRO A 294 1.93 -45.98 1.33
C PRO A 294 1.31 -45.06 2.38
N ARG A 295 0.29 -44.27 2.01
CA ARG A 295 -0.44 -43.47 3.00
C ARG A 295 -0.90 -44.42 4.08
N PRO A 296 -0.55 -44.19 5.36
CA PRO A 296 -0.98 -45.08 6.41
C PRO A 296 -2.49 -45.19 6.37
N SER A 297 -3.01 -46.42 6.38
CA SER A 297 -4.45 -46.62 6.37
C SER A 297 -5.07 -45.97 7.62
N ASP A 298 -6.36 -45.67 7.57
CA ASP A 298 -7.07 -45.14 8.73
C ASP A 298 -6.90 -46.04 9.97
N ASP A 299 -6.77 -47.36 9.75
CA ASP A 299 -6.49 -48.34 10.80
C ASP A 299 -5.08 -48.15 11.40
N GLN A 300 -4.07 -47.90 10.56
CA GLN A 300 -2.69 -47.66 11.00
C GLN A 300 -2.58 -46.33 11.75
N LEU A 301 -3.30 -45.30 11.31
CA LEU A 301 -3.35 -44.02 12.01
C LEU A 301 -4.08 -44.16 13.36
N ALA A 302 -5.20 -44.88 13.41
CA ALA A 302 -5.91 -45.14 14.66
C ALA A 302 -5.05 -45.93 15.66
N ALA A 303 -4.30 -46.93 15.21
CA ALA A 303 -3.36 -47.67 16.05
C ALA A 303 -2.21 -46.78 16.57
N PHE A 304 -1.67 -45.91 15.73
CA PHE A 304 -0.61 -44.97 16.12
C PHE A 304 -1.07 -43.98 17.20
N TYR A 305 -2.25 -43.37 17.02
CA TYR A 305 -2.80 -42.46 18.03
C TYR A 305 -3.24 -43.20 19.29
N ALA A 306 -3.73 -44.44 19.18
CA ALA A 306 -4.06 -45.26 20.33
C ALA A 306 -2.83 -45.59 21.19
N ASP A 307 -1.69 -45.94 20.57
CA ASP A 307 -0.42 -46.12 21.29
C ASP A 307 -0.03 -44.84 22.05
N LEU A 308 -0.17 -43.68 21.41
CA LEU A 308 0.15 -42.40 22.02
C LEU A 308 -0.77 -42.04 23.20
N VAL A 309 -2.06 -42.36 23.11
CA VAL A 309 -3.06 -42.14 24.19
C VAL A 309 -2.86 -43.12 25.35
N ASN A 310 -2.58 -44.39 25.04
CA ASN A 310 -2.32 -45.41 26.05
C ASN A 310 -0.97 -45.18 26.75
N SER A 311 0.02 -44.61 26.05
CA SER A 311 1.30 -44.21 26.66
C SER A 311 1.17 -42.96 27.55
N ASP A 312 2.11 -42.78 28.47
CA ASP A 312 2.21 -41.57 29.31
C ASP A 312 3.01 -40.44 28.66
N ARG A 313 3.28 -40.52 27.35
CA ARG A 313 4.01 -39.48 26.61
C ARG A 313 3.22 -38.17 26.57
N PHE A 314 3.89 -37.04 26.36
CA PHE A 314 3.17 -35.77 26.23
C PHE A 314 2.24 -35.78 25.01
N LEU A 315 0.96 -35.49 25.23
CA LEU A 315 -0.06 -35.36 24.19
C LEU A 315 -0.46 -33.88 24.10
N PRO A 316 -0.09 -33.17 23.02
CA PRO A 316 -0.48 -31.77 22.87
C PRO A 316 -2.01 -31.63 22.76
N PRO A 317 -2.60 -30.54 23.28
CA PRO A 317 -4.03 -30.28 23.13
C PRO A 317 -4.40 -30.18 21.65
N SER A 318 -5.56 -30.70 21.25
CA SER A 318 -6.07 -30.77 19.85
C SER A 318 -5.29 -31.69 18.88
N THR A 319 -4.37 -32.52 19.37
CA THR A 319 -3.63 -33.49 18.52
C THR A 319 -4.53 -34.57 17.91
N ILE A 320 -5.64 -34.89 18.57
CA ILE A 320 -6.57 -35.96 18.16
C ILE A 320 -7.86 -35.32 17.67
N SER A 321 -8.18 -35.52 16.39
CA SER A 321 -9.45 -35.07 15.82
C SER A 321 -10.62 -35.91 16.33
N ASN A 322 -11.84 -35.35 16.31
CA ASN A 322 -13.06 -36.09 16.67
C ASN A 322 -13.21 -37.36 15.83
N THR A 323 -12.94 -37.28 14.53
CA THR A 323 -12.94 -38.44 13.62
C THR A 323 -11.95 -39.53 14.04
N MET A 324 -10.75 -39.17 14.49
CA MET A 324 -9.76 -40.14 14.93
C MET A 324 -10.13 -40.73 16.30
N ARG A 325 -10.73 -39.94 17.18
CA ARG A 325 -11.29 -40.43 18.45
C ARG A 325 -12.36 -41.50 18.22
N ASP A 326 -13.33 -41.21 17.37
CA ASP A 326 -14.40 -42.15 17.03
C ASP A 326 -13.84 -43.39 16.35
N ALA A 327 -12.84 -43.22 15.48
CA ALA A 327 -12.14 -44.33 14.83
C ALA A 327 -11.42 -45.26 15.83
N MET A 328 -10.78 -44.71 16.87
CA MET A 328 -10.12 -45.49 17.94
C MET A 328 -11.14 -46.19 18.84
N LEU A 329 -12.23 -45.52 19.22
CA LEU A 329 -13.30 -46.07 20.04
C LEU A 329 -14.04 -47.20 19.33
N THR A 330 -14.40 -46.99 18.06
CA THR A 330 -15.10 -47.98 17.23
C THR A 330 -14.27 -49.25 17.06
N ARG A 331 -12.93 -49.13 17.03
CA ARG A 331 -11.99 -50.25 16.94
C ARG A 331 -11.59 -50.84 18.30
N GLY A 332 -12.08 -50.28 19.41
CA GLY A 332 -11.77 -50.75 20.76
C GLY A 332 -10.31 -50.58 21.18
N LEU A 333 -9.56 -49.67 20.54
CA LEU A 333 -8.12 -49.48 20.79
C LEU A 333 -7.83 -48.60 22.02
N VAL A 334 -8.82 -47.84 22.47
CA VAL A 334 -8.74 -46.93 23.61
C VAL A 334 -10.09 -46.91 24.34
N THR A 335 -10.10 -46.69 25.65
CA THR A 335 -11.31 -46.48 26.45
C THR A 335 -11.69 -45.00 26.53
N LEU A 336 -12.99 -44.71 26.69
CA LEU A 336 -13.49 -43.34 26.90
C LEU A 336 -12.83 -42.69 28.13
N GLU A 337 -12.65 -43.47 29.20
CA GLU A 337 -12.00 -43.02 30.44
C GLU A 337 -10.56 -42.55 30.18
N ARG A 338 -9.78 -43.33 29.42
CA ARG A 338 -8.39 -42.98 29.11
C ARG A 338 -8.28 -41.73 28.24
N LEU A 339 -9.23 -41.51 27.31
CA LEU A 339 -9.28 -40.27 26.52
C LEU A 339 -9.58 -39.05 27.40
N HIS A 340 -10.49 -39.19 28.36
CA HIS A 340 -10.84 -38.15 29.32
C HIS A 340 -9.66 -37.81 30.24
N GLU A 341 -8.96 -38.81 30.78
CA GLU A 341 -7.72 -38.62 31.58
C GLU A 341 -6.67 -37.81 30.82
N ARG A 342 -6.60 -38.00 29.50
CA ARG A 342 -5.61 -37.38 28.61
C ARG A 342 -6.09 -36.05 28.03
N GLY A 343 -7.23 -35.52 28.50
CA GLY A 343 -7.75 -34.21 28.11
C GLY A 343 -8.37 -34.14 26.72
N VAL A 344 -8.71 -35.30 26.14
CA VAL A 344 -9.36 -35.41 24.82
C VAL A 344 -10.86 -35.52 25.05
N ARG A 345 -11.61 -34.45 24.69
CA ARG A 345 -13.07 -34.34 24.86
C ARG A 345 -13.83 -34.75 23.63
#